data_AF-E2BP89-F1
#
_entry.id   AF-E2BP89-F1
#
_cell.length_a   1.000
_cell.length_b   1.000
_cell.length_c   1.000
_cell.angle_alpha   90.00
_cell.angle_beta   90.00
_cell.angle_gamma   90.00
#
_symmetry.space_group_name_H-M   'P 1'
#
loop_
_entity.id
_entity.type
_entity.pdbx_description
1 polymer ?
#
loop_
_entity_poly.entity_id
_entity_poly.type
_entity_poly.pdbx_seq_one_letter_code
_entity_poly.pdbx_strand_id
1 'polypeptide(L)'
;MDITKTLFPYSGPWESVHYNKIFHPNLCHVCKKTREVVNLITCNQCFLISYCSEDHKNLHLPQHREICTVIEKFLKINPQYLTRRFSLKEWLKAQNEFYQSVQKDVGRALENYETEIFVFARSCIICYQQTGLYSCKRCLSIDYCLEHREDFEQKHTQMSCDYLILWRNLELSNVQYESADLLSSKFMKFPDDNRPFHDMATFIEEYVQNEKGVWYALDYIYSDYVSGPLSIYYGMHQARLIDILLDKSTYIIHVIAASYIERNSLPAWEILLHLLPNIEVLIVVLIGINLQFEFGIQDICPNCVCNKKKFIYECCGMLYTDYMGNPMYGRADLIVGLESLFDFESLMGYLKTMQSQDCPVLLFTTLLETEEIDKIQVVLGRDVYPVISMRNEFESQRPYRFFKYIIYRNSYLILYKTLKNTNYTTENSS
;
A
#
# COMPACT_ATOMS: atom_id res chain seq x y z
N MET A 1 -11.23 -22.36 -9.14
CA MET A 1 -10.55 -21.77 -10.31
C MET A 1 -9.35 -21.02 -9.77
N ASP A 2 -8.14 -21.27 -10.28
CA ASP A 2 -6.92 -20.66 -9.73
C ASP A 2 -6.88 -19.15 -10.05
N ILE A 3 -6.97 -18.33 -9.00
CA ILE A 3 -7.00 -16.86 -9.06
C ILE A 3 -5.71 -16.26 -9.64
N THR A 4 -4.62 -17.02 -9.72
CA THR A 4 -3.35 -16.58 -10.29
C THR A 4 -3.22 -16.86 -11.80
N LYS A 5 -4.08 -17.73 -12.36
CA LYS A 5 -3.91 -18.25 -13.72
C LYS A 5 -4.91 -17.71 -14.73
N THR A 6 -6.08 -17.26 -14.28
CA THR A 6 -7.14 -16.80 -15.19
C THR A 6 -7.78 -15.52 -14.69
N LEU A 7 -7.96 -14.57 -15.59
CA LEU A 7 -8.61 -13.30 -15.30
C LEU A 7 -10.11 -13.51 -15.11
N PHE A 8 -10.64 -12.98 -14.01
CA PHE A 8 -12.07 -13.02 -13.72
C PHE A 8 -12.81 -11.88 -14.42
N PRO A 9 -14.04 -12.13 -14.89
CA PRO A 9 -14.88 -11.08 -15.44
C PRO A 9 -15.28 -10.10 -14.33
N TYR A 10 -15.31 -8.82 -14.67
CA TYR A 10 -15.87 -7.81 -13.78
C TYR A 10 -17.40 -7.95 -13.72
N SER A 11 -17.93 -7.96 -12.50
CA SER A 11 -19.37 -8.11 -12.23
C SER A 11 -19.99 -6.90 -11.52
N GLY A 12 -19.25 -5.80 -11.37
CA GLY A 12 -19.74 -4.61 -10.67
C GLY A 12 -20.69 -3.74 -11.51
N PRO A 13 -21.46 -2.84 -10.88
CA PRO A 13 -22.38 -1.92 -11.56
C PRO A 13 -21.67 -0.93 -12.50
N TRP A 14 -22.36 -0.46 -13.53
CA TRP A 14 -21.82 0.52 -14.50
C TRP A 14 -22.12 1.97 -14.08
N GLU A 15 -21.92 2.26 -12.80
CA GLU A 15 -22.01 3.60 -12.24
C GLU A 15 -20.60 4.14 -11.99
N SER A 16 -20.40 5.45 -12.14
CA SER A 16 -19.06 6.05 -12.04
C SER A 16 -18.37 5.78 -10.71
N VAL A 17 -19.12 5.76 -9.62
CA VAL A 17 -18.64 5.43 -8.27
C VAL A 17 -18.06 4.01 -8.16
N HIS A 18 -18.40 3.11 -9.08
CA HIS A 18 -17.90 1.74 -9.13
C HIS A 18 -16.77 1.59 -10.14
N TYR A 19 -16.98 2.01 -11.39
CA TYR A 19 -15.96 1.79 -12.43
C TYR A 19 -14.77 2.74 -12.31
N ASN A 20 -14.89 3.92 -11.67
CA ASN A 20 -13.74 4.80 -11.40
C ASN A 20 -12.90 4.35 -10.20
N LYS A 21 -13.24 3.25 -9.52
CA LYS A 21 -12.37 2.72 -8.46
C LYS A 21 -11.09 2.05 -8.99
N ILE A 22 -11.10 1.62 -10.26
CA ILE A 22 -10.03 0.80 -10.84
C ILE A 22 -9.79 1.23 -12.28
N PHE A 23 -8.65 1.81 -12.60
CA PHE A 23 -8.23 2.02 -13.98
C PHE A 23 -7.32 0.88 -14.49
N HIS A 24 -7.52 0.49 -15.75
CA HIS A 24 -6.55 -0.35 -16.45
C HIS A 24 -6.54 -0.01 -17.94
N PRO A 25 -5.38 0.33 -18.52
CA PRO A 25 -5.32 0.92 -19.85
C PRO A 25 -5.75 -0.01 -20.99
N ASN A 26 -5.66 -1.33 -20.75
CA ASN A 26 -5.95 -2.38 -21.73
C ASN A 26 -7.35 -3.00 -21.58
N LEU A 27 -8.24 -2.38 -20.80
CA LEU A 27 -9.63 -2.79 -20.62
C LEU A 27 -10.58 -1.66 -21.03
N CYS A 28 -11.84 -1.99 -21.29
CA CYS A 28 -12.87 -0.95 -21.30
C CYS A 28 -12.97 -0.33 -19.91
N HIS A 29 -12.87 1.00 -19.80
CA HIS A 29 -12.95 1.68 -18.52
C HIS A 29 -14.29 1.49 -17.79
N VAL A 30 -15.40 1.30 -18.50
CA VAL A 30 -16.71 1.10 -17.86
C VAL A 30 -16.91 -0.36 -17.44
N CYS A 31 -16.98 -1.29 -18.42
CA CYS A 31 -17.35 -2.68 -18.15
C CYS A 31 -16.17 -3.62 -17.87
N LYS A 32 -14.93 -3.12 -17.94
CA LYS A 32 -13.67 -3.86 -17.72
C LYS A 32 -13.44 -5.07 -18.63
N LYS A 33 -14.23 -5.24 -19.69
CA LYS A 33 -14.01 -6.27 -20.72
C LYS A 33 -12.66 -6.08 -21.42
N THR A 34 -12.03 -7.20 -21.77
CA THR A 34 -10.69 -7.26 -22.38
C THR A 34 -10.75 -7.15 -23.90
N ARG A 35 -9.60 -6.86 -24.53
CA ARG A 35 -9.44 -6.88 -26.01
C ARG A 35 -9.73 -8.25 -26.64
N GLU A 36 -9.69 -9.34 -25.87
CA GLU A 36 -10.01 -10.69 -26.36
C GLU A 36 -11.51 -10.93 -26.51
N VAL A 37 -12.32 -10.21 -25.73
CA VAL A 37 -13.79 -10.35 -25.73
C VAL A 37 -14.44 -9.29 -26.61
N VAL A 38 -13.86 -8.09 -26.68
CA VAL A 38 -14.43 -6.93 -27.39
C VAL A 38 -13.33 -6.11 -28.08
N ASN A 39 -13.69 -5.45 -29.18
CA ASN A 39 -12.82 -4.46 -29.80
C ASN A 39 -12.77 -3.21 -28.92
N LEU A 40 -11.58 -2.84 -28.46
CA LEU A 40 -11.39 -1.60 -27.69
C LEU A 40 -11.00 -0.44 -28.59
N ILE A 41 -11.76 0.65 -28.48
CA ILE A 41 -11.44 1.96 -29.03
C ILE A 41 -10.76 2.83 -27.96
N THR A 42 -9.79 3.64 -28.35
CA THR A 42 -9.15 4.62 -27.45
C THR A 42 -9.84 5.97 -27.58
N CYS A 43 -9.84 6.77 -26.50
CA CYS A 43 -10.24 8.18 -26.60
C CYS A 43 -9.42 8.88 -27.69
N ASN A 44 -10.10 9.55 -28.63
CA ASN A 44 -9.48 10.16 -29.80
C ASN A 44 -8.84 11.54 -29.53
N GLN A 45 -8.93 12.04 -28.30
CA GLN A 45 -8.30 13.29 -27.87
C GLN A 45 -7.07 13.01 -27.01
N CYS A 46 -7.22 12.27 -25.91
CA CYS A 46 -6.13 12.01 -24.97
C CYS A 46 -5.32 10.74 -25.31
N PHE A 47 -5.91 9.75 -26.00
CA PHE A 47 -5.31 8.45 -26.33
C PHE A 47 -4.93 7.54 -25.14
N LEU A 48 -5.19 7.95 -23.90
CA LEU A 48 -4.73 7.22 -22.70
C LEU A 48 -5.76 6.26 -22.08
N ILE A 49 -7.04 6.35 -22.48
CA ILE A 49 -8.13 5.52 -21.95
C ILE A 49 -8.83 4.74 -23.06
N SER A 50 -9.27 3.52 -22.76
CA SER A 50 -9.91 2.60 -23.69
C SER A 50 -11.38 2.32 -23.31
N TYR A 51 -12.24 2.14 -24.31
CA TYR A 51 -13.66 1.79 -24.19
C TYR A 51 -14.02 0.68 -25.18
N CYS A 52 -15.06 -0.11 -24.92
CA CYS A 52 -15.50 -1.13 -25.88
C CYS A 52 -16.56 -0.62 -26.89
N SER A 53 -17.07 0.60 -26.70
CA SER A 53 -18.06 1.23 -27.57
C SER A 53 -18.08 2.75 -27.34
N GLU A 54 -18.67 3.48 -28.29
CA GLU A 54 -18.92 4.92 -28.11
C GLU A 54 -19.93 5.18 -26.98
N ASP A 55 -20.87 4.26 -26.73
CA ASP A 55 -21.81 4.35 -25.59
C ASP A 55 -21.08 4.39 -24.24
N HIS A 56 -20.10 3.50 -24.02
CA HIS A 56 -19.31 3.51 -22.79
C HIS A 56 -18.39 4.73 -22.69
N LYS A 57 -17.90 5.24 -23.82
CA LYS A 57 -17.15 6.51 -23.86
C LYS A 57 -18.04 7.69 -23.50
N ASN A 58 -19.27 7.74 -24.01
CA ASN A 58 -20.25 8.78 -23.70
C ASN A 58 -20.74 8.69 -22.25
N LEU A 59 -20.91 7.48 -21.71
CA LEU A 59 -21.27 7.26 -20.31
C LEU A 59 -20.22 7.83 -19.35
N HIS A 60 -18.93 7.66 -19.68
CA HIS A 60 -17.82 8.20 -18.88
C HIS A 60 -17.46 9.66 -19.20
N LEU A 61 -18.03 10.25 -20.26
CA LEU A 61 -17.67 11.59 -20.71
C LEU A 61 -17.83 12.67 -19.62
N PRO A 62 -18.88 12.66 -18.76
CA PRO A 62 -19.02 13.68 -17.72
C PRO A 62 -17.83 13.72 -16.74
N GLN A 63 -17.27 12.57 -16.38
CA GLN A 63 -16.12 12.48 -15.47
C GLN A 63 -14.80 12.71 -16.21
N HIS A 64 -14.68 12.22 -17.45
CA HIS A 64 -13.42 12.26 -18.20
C HIS A 64 -13.11 13.61 -18.87
N ARG A 65 -14.12 14.41 -19.22
CA ARG A 65 -13.98 15.56 -20.13
C ARG A 65 -12.93 16.58 -19.67
N GLU A 66 -12.93 16.92 -18.39
CA GLU A 66 -12.06 17.94 -17.82
C GLU A 66 -10.58 17.57 -18.02
N ILE A 67 -10.17 16.42 -17.48
CA ILE A 67 -8.79 15.93 -17.61
C ILE A 67 -8.41 15.64 -19.07
N CYS A 68 -9.34 15.11 -19.86
CA CYS A 68 -9.11 14.83 -21.28
C CYS A 68 -8.72 16.09 -22.07
N THR A 69 -9.38 17.22 -21.79
CA THR A 69 -9.12 18.50 -22.45
C THR A 69 -7.71 19.00 -22.14
N VAL A 70 -7.28 18.89 -20.88
CA VAL A 70 -5.94 19.30 -20.44
C VAL A 70 -4.86 18.39 -21.03
N ILE A 71 -5.08 17.07 -21.03
CA ILE A 71 -4.16 16.12 -21.68
C ILE A 71 -4.04 16.42 -23.17
N GLU A 72 -5.15 16.63 -23.88
CA GLU A 72 -5.14 16.94 -25.31
C GLU A 72 -4.30 18.21 -25.59
N LYS A 73 -4.48 19.26 -24.78
CA LYS A 73 -3.68 20.49 -24.86
C LYS A 73 -2.18 20.20 -24.68
N PHE A 74 -1.81 19.42 -23.67
CA PHE A 74 -0.42 19.03 -23.45
C PHE A 74 0.17 18.27 -24.65
N LEU A 75 -0.57 17.31 -25.21
CA LEU A 75 -0.14 16.51 -26.36
C LEU A 75 -0.02 17.35 -27.64
N LYS A 76 -0.88 18.36 -27.84
CA LYS A 76 -0.75 19.31 -28.96
C LYS A 76 0.51 20.16 -28.87
N ILE A 77 0.91 20.55 -27.66
CA ILE A 77 2.16 21.27 -27.42
C ILE A 77 3.38 20.33 -27.56
N ASN A 78 3.21 19.05 -27.23
CA ASN A 78 4.25 18.02 -27.23
C ASN A 78 3.92 16.86 -28.19
N PRO A 79 3.87 17.10 -29.52
CA PRO A 79 3.34 16.13 -30.48
C PRO A 79 4.11 14.80 -30.55
N GLN A 80 5.39 14.80 -30.13
CA GLN A 80 6.24 13.60 -30.14
C GLN A 80 6.17 12.82 -28.81
N TYR A 81 5.44 13.28 -27.80
CA TYR A 81 5.46 12.69 -26.45
C TYR A 81 5.13 11.19 -26.44
N LEU A 82 4.11 10.79 -27.21
CA LEU A 82 3.67 9.39 -27.27
C LEU A 82 4.55 8.50 -28.16
N THR A 83 5.27 9.07 -29.12
CA THR A 83 6.10 8.33 -30.08
C THR A 83 7.57 8.29 -29.66
N ARG A 84 8.00 9.20 -28.80
CA ARG A 84 9.38 9.28 -28.29
C ARG A 84 9.73 8.02 -27.50
N ARG A 85 10.96 7.56 -27.68
CA ARG A 85 11.59 6.54 -26.84
C ARG A 85 12.31 7.20 -25.68
N PHE A 86 12.29 6.53 -24.54
CA PHE A 86 12.94 6.98 -23.31
C PHE A 86 13.77 5.85 -22.72
N SER A 87 14.81 6.20 -21.98
CA SER A 87 15.32 5.35 -20.90
C SER A 87 14.34 5.37 -19.70
N LEU A 88 14.46 4.43 -18.77
CA LEU A 88 13.61 4.40 -17.57
C LEU A 88 13.67 5.73 -16.79
N LYS A 89 14.89 6.28 -16.58
CA LYS A 89 15.06 7.54 -15.83
C LYS A 89 14.39 8.73 -16.53
N GLU A 90 14.57 8.84 -17.85
CA GLU A 90 13.92 9.90 -18.64
C GLU A 90 12.40 9.73 -18.67
N TRP A 91 11.92 8.48 -18.76
CA TRP A 91 10.49 8.18 -18.73
C TRP A 91 9.86 8.60 -17.41
N LEU A 92 10.43 8.20 -16.27
CA LEU A 92 9.90 8.57 -14.95
C LEU A 92 9.86 10.09 -14.77
N LYS A 93 10.91 10.79 -15.20
CA LYS A 93 10.95 12.26 -15.20
C LYS A 93 9.86 12.86 -16.09
N ALA A 94 9.76 12.41 -17.35
CA ALA A 94 8.80 12.93 -18.32
C ALA A 94 7.34 12.62 -17.94
N GLN A 95 7.08 11.49 -17.27
CA GLN A 95 5.76 11.16 -16.72
C GLN A 95 5.42 12.05 -15.53
N ASN A 96 6.36 12.28 -14.61
CA ASN A 96 6.13 13.19 -13.49
C ASN A 96 5.86 14.63 -13.98
N GLU A 97 6.66 15.13 -14.92
CA GLU A 97 6.44 16.46 -15.54
C GLU A 97 5.06 16.56 -16.21
N PHE A 98 4.65 15.50 -16.93
CA PHE A 98 3.34 15.44 -17.56
C PHE A 98 2.20 15.43 -16.52
N TYR A 99 2.29 14.57 -15.51
CA TYR A 99 1.34 14.50 -14.40
C TYR A 99 1.20 15.86 -13.69
N GLN A 100 2.32 16.48 -13.30
CA GLN A 100 2.33 17.78 -12.60
C GLN A 100 1.74 18.89 -13.48
N SER A 101 2.05 18.89 -14.78
CA SER A 101 1.47 19.86 -15.71
C SER A 101 -0.05 19.69 -15.82
N VAL A 102 -0.55 18.45 -15.89
CA VAL A 102 -1.99 18.19 -15.98
C VAL A 102 -2.69 18.55 -14.68
N GLN A 103 -2.16 18.12 -13.53
CA GLN A 103 -2.73 18.43 -12.22
C GLN A 103 -2.84 19.94 -11.99
N LYS A 104 -1.80 20.69 -12.38
CA LYS A 104 -1.81 22.16 -12.30
C LYS A 104 -2.87 22.79 -13.19
N ASP A 105 -2.99 22.36 -14.44
CA ASP A 105 -3.94 22.94 -15.40
C ASP A 105 -5.40 22.53 -15.11
N VAL A 106 -5.63 21.36 -14.50
CA VAL A 106 -6.95 20.93 -14.01
C VAL A 106 -7.39 21.76 -12.78
N GLY A 107 -6.46 22.18 -11.92
CA GLY A 107 -6.76 23.10 -10.81
C GLY A 107 -7.46 22.48 -9.61
N ARG A 108 -7.57 21.15 -9.56
CA ARG A 108 -8.04 20.36 -8.41
C ARG A 108 -7.15 19.14 -8.20
N ALA A 109 -7.31 18.48 -7.05
CA ALA A 109 -6.76 17.14 -6.87
C ALA A 109 -7.35 16.20 -7.94
N LEU A 110 -6.49 15.37 -8.53
CA LEU A 110 -6.91 14.34 -9.46
C LEU A 110 -7.58 13.19 -8.69
N GLU A 111 -8.65 12.63 -9.25
CA GLU A 111 -9.24 11.42 -8.72
C GLU A 111 -8.27 10.23 -8.85
N ASN A 112 -8.49 9.16 -8.08
CA ASN A 112 -7.59 8.00 -8.09
C ASN A 112 -7.40 7.43 -9.50
N TYR A 113 -8.49 7.20 -10.25
CA TYR A 113 -8.39 6.68 -11.63
C TYR A 113 -7.69 7.64 -12.59
N GLU A 114 -7.77 8.94 -12.35
CA GLU A 114 -7.09 9.96 -13.15
C GLU A 114 -5.58 9.91 -12.91
N THR A 115 -5.16 9.73 -11.65
CA THR A 115 -3.76 9.47 -11.30
C THR A 115 -3.27 8.17 -11.94
N GLU A 116 -4.07 7.10 -11.88
CA GLU A 116 -3.75 5.80 -12.46
C GLU A 116 -3.58 5.85 -13.99
N ILE A 117 -4.21 6.79 -14.70
CA ILE A 117 -3.98 7.00 -16.15
C ILE A 117 -2.50 7.25 -16.47
N PHE A 118 -1.80 7.99 -15.60
CA PHE A 118 -0.37 8.28 -15.76
C PHE A 118 0.48 7.13 -15.23
N VAL A 119 0.19 6.65 -14.01
CA VAL A 119 0.97 5.58 -13.36
C VAL A 119 0.94 4.28 -14.17
N PHE A 120 -0.21 3.94 -14.74
CA PHE A 120 -0.42 2.74 -15.57
C PHE A 120 -0.46 3.06 -17.06
N ALA A 121 0.10 4.19 -17.50
CA ALA A 121 0.18 4.53 -18.92
C ALA A 121 0.75 3.37 -19.75
N ARG A 122 0.16 3.16 -20.93
CA ARG A 122 0.67 2.15 -21.88
C ARG A 122 2.02 2.59 -22.38
N SER A 123 3.00 1.74 -22.20
CA SER A 123 4.36 2.00 -22.65
C SER A 123 5.08 0.67 -22.85
N CYS A 124 5.94 0.60 -23.88
CA CYS A 124 6.81 -0.55 -24.05
C CYS A 124 7.69 -0.70 -22.80
N ILE A 125 7.74 -1.91 -22.22
CA ILE A 125 8.52 -2.21 -21.01
C ILE A 125 10.03 -1.92 -21.14
N ILE A 126 10.54 -1.75 -22.38
CA ILE A 126 11.96 -1.53 -22.66
C ILE A 126 12.25 -0.09 -23.04
N CYS A 127 11.60 0.44 -24.08
CA CYS A 127 11.88 1.78 -24.60
C CYS A 127 10.83 2.84 -24.25
N TYR A 128 9.80 2.48 -23.49
CA TYR A 128 8.76 3.36 -22.97
C TYR A 128 7.97 4.21 -23.99
N GLN A 129 8.12 3.97 -25.30
CA GLN A 129 7.23 4.55 -26.29
C GLN A 129 5.78 4.10 -26.03
N GLN A 130 4.79 4.94 -26.34
CA GLN A 130 3.38 4.71 -26.01
C GLN A 130 2.52 4.31 -27.21
N THR A 131 3.12 4.25 -28.40
CA THR A 131 2.45 3.92 -29.67
C THR A 131 3.00 2.63 -30.27
N GLY A 132 2.19 1.98 -31.12
CA GLY A 132 2.57 0.73 -31.79
C GLY A 132 2.80 -0.44 -30.81
N LEU A 133 1.96 -0.52 -29.77
CA LEU A 133 2.14 -1.43 -28.65
C LEU A 133 1.23 -2.66 -28.72
N TYR A 134 1.82 -3.81 -28.44
CA TYR A 134 1.18 -5.08 -28.16
C TYR A 134 1.17 -5.32 -26.65
N SER A 135 0.19 -6.06 -26.15
CA SER A 135 0.09 -6.41 -24.73
C SER A 135 0.30 -7.90 -24.54
N CYS A 136 0.83 -8.30 -23.38
CA CYS A 136 0.82 -9.70 -22.97
C CYS A 136 -0.63 -10.23 -22.98
N LYS A 137 -0.91 -11.30 -23.75
CA LYS A 137 -2.27 -11.83 -23.88
C LYS A 137 -2.82 -12.42 -22.57
N ARG A 138 -1.93 -12.85 -21.66
CA ARG A 138 -2.31 -13.47 -20.39
C ARG A 138 -2.64 -12.43 -19.31
N CYS A 139 -1.69 -11.60 -18.89
CA CYS A 139 -1.95 -10.60 -17.84
C CYS A 139 -2.61 -9.32 -18.36
N LEU A 140 -2.42 -8.97 -19.64
CA LEU A 140 -2.80 -7.69 -20.26
C LEU A 140 -2.15 -6.44 -19.64
N SER A 141 -1.25 -6.59 -18.65
CA SER A 141 -0.71 -5.49 -17.86
C SER A 141 0.65 -4.97 -18.34
N ILE A 142 1.38 -5.76 -19.12
CA ILE A 142 2.68 -5.39 -19.71
C ILE A 142 2.53 -5.22 -21.21
N ASP A 143 3.04 -4.09 -21.71
CA ASP A 143 3.04 -3.76 -23.13
C ASP A 143 4.48 -3.78 -23.70
N TYR A 144 4.61 -4.11 -24.97
CA TYR A 144 5.87 -4.11 -25.72
C TYR A 144 5.64 -3.60 -27.15
N CYS A 145 6.66 -3.02 -27.78
CA CYS A 145 6.60 -2.70 -29.21
C CYS A 145 7.17 -3.85 -30.04
N LEU A 146 6.89 -3.85 -31.35
CA LEU A 146 7.30 -4.94 -32.25
C LEU A 146 8.80 -5.25 -32.20
N GLU A 147 9.63 -4.22 -32.13
CA GLU A 147 11.10 -4.34 -32.06
C GLU A 147 11.59 -5.03 -30.77
N HIS A 148 10.85 -4.87 -29.67
CA HIS A 148 11.21 -5.43 -28.36
C HIS A 148 10.46 -6.72 -28.04
N ARG A 149 9.90 -7.40 -29.05
CA ARG A 149 9.13 -8.63 -28.84
C ARG A 149 9.97 -9.75 -28.24
N GLU A 150 11.15 -10.01 -28.81
CA GLU A 150 12.03 -11.10 -28.35
C GLU A 150 12.54 -10.84 -26.92
N ASP A 151 12.98 -9.62 -26.64
CA ASP A 151 13.40 -9.21 -25.30
C ASP A 151 12.25 -9.32 -24.28
N PHE A 152 11.02 -8.99 -24.69
CA PHE A 152 9.83 -9.16 -23.86
C PHE A 152 9.58 -10.63 -23.55
N GLU A 153 9.65 -11.52 -24.54
CA GLU A 153 9.45 -12.96 -24.36
C GLU A 153 10.51 -13.57 -23.40
N GLN A 154 11.73 -13.01 -23.36
CA GLN A 154 12.78 -13.42 -22.42
C GLN A 154 12.59 -12.86 -21.00
N LYS A 155 12.18 -11.59 -20.87
CA LYS A 155 12.11 -10.89 -19.57
C LYS A 155 10.78 -11.10 -18.85
N HIS A 156 9.66 -11.19 -19.58
CA HIS A 156 8.34 -11.37 -19.00
C HIS A 156 8.06 -12.85 -18.76
N THR A 157 8.53 -13.35 -17.63
CA THR A 157 8.36 -14.75 -17.24
C THR A 157 6.91 -15.07 -16.90
N GLN A 158 6.59 -16.37 -16.98
CA GLN A 158 5.32 -16.94 -16.53
C GLN A 158 4.94 -16.49 -15.11
N MET A 159 5.91 -16.48 -14.19
CA MET A 159 5.71 -16.09 -12.79
C MET A 159 5.35 -14.60 -12.64
N SER A 160 6.07 -13.72 -13.34
CA SER A 160 5.73 -12.28 -13.36
C SER A 160 4.32 -12.04 -13.91
N CYS A 161 3.92 -12.81 -14.91
CA CYS A 161 2.58 -12.74 -15.46
C CYS A 161 1.51 -13.17 -14.46
N ASP A 162 1.74 -14.24 -13.70
CA ASP A 162 0.78 -14.80 -12.74
C ASP A 162 0.53 -13.83 -11.56
N TYR A 163 1.56 -13.13 -11.08
CA TYR A 163 1.39 -12.09 -10.05
C TYR A 163 0.56 -10.88 -10.54
N LEU A 164 0.71 -10.49 -11.80
CA LEU A 164 -0.12 -9.43 -12.39
C LEU A 164 -1.57 -9.86 -12.59
N ILE A 165 -1.80 -11.14 -12.92
CA ILE A 165 -3.15 -11.72 -12.97
C ILE A 165 -3.78 -11.71 -11.58
N LEU A 166 -3.05 -12.17 -10.56
CA LEU A 166 -3.50 -12.15 -9.17
C LEU A 166 -3.87 -10.73 -8.74
N TRP A 167 -2.95 -9.76 -8.85
CA TRP A 167 -3.20 -8.35 -8.53
C TRP A 167 -4.49 -7.86 -9.20
N ARG A 168 -4.61 -8.08 -10.51
CA ARG A 168 -5.77 -7.61 -11.24
C ARG A 168 -7.07 -8.27 -10.79
N ASN A 169 -7.05 -9.56 -10.50
CA ASN A 169 -8.23 -10.27 -10.01
C ASN A 169 -8.66 -9.75 -8.63
N LEU A 170 -7.70 -9.43 -7.75
CA LEU A 170 -7.99 -8.81 -6.47
C LEU A 170 -8.62 -7.42 -6.64
N GLU A 171 -8.06 -6.57 -7.50
CA GLU A 171 -8.64 -5.26 -7.80
C GLU A 171 -10.07 -5.40 -8.35
N LEU A 172 -10.29 -6.29 -9.32
CA LEU A 172 -11.62 -6.50 -9.93
C LEU A 172 -12.64 -7.18 -9.02
N SER A 173 -12.20 -7.86 -7.96
CA SER A 173 -13.09 -8.63 -7.08
C SER A 173 -14.08 -7.74 -6.32
N ASN A 174 -13.84 -6.41 -6.24
CA ASN A 174 -14.62 -5.44 -5.48
C ASN A 174 -14.85 -5.87 -4.02
N VAL A 175 -14.04 -6.82 -3.53
CA VAL A 175 -14.08 -7.27 -2.14
C VAL A 175 -13.43 -6.17 -1.31
N GLN A 176 -14.29 -5.34 -0.70
CA GLN A 176 -13.84 -4.43 0.34
C GLN A 176 -13.71 -5.22 1.64
N TYR A 177 -13.09 -4.61 2.66
CA TYR A 177 -13.11 -5.10 4.03
C TYR A 177 -14.57 -5.07 4.57
N GLU A 178 -15.47 -5.89 4.02
CA GLU A 178 -16.90 -5.84 4.35
C GLU A 178 -17.16 -6.48 5.73
N SER A 179 -17.63 -5.61 6.63
CA SER A 179 -18.01 -5.78 8.03
C SER A 179 -16.89 -6.23 8.99
N ALA A 180 -16.51 -5.32 9.89
CA ALA A 180 -15.66 -5.62 11.05
C ALA A 180 -16.18 -6.81 11.89
N ASP A 181 -17.50 -7.07 11.83
CA ASP A 181 -18.17 -8.20 12.51
C ASP A 181 -17.72 -9.58 12.03
N LEU A 182 -17.43 -9.75 10.73
CA LEU A 182 -16.90 -11.01 10.18
C LEU A 182 -15.43 -11.23 10.56
N LEU A 183 -14.72 -10.16 10.89
CA LEU A 183 -13.29 -10.15 11.16
C LEU A 183 -12.97 -10.41 12.63
N SER A 184 -13.64 -9.71 13.54
CA SER A 184 -13.49 -9.91 14.99
C SER A 184 -13.80 -11.36 15.38
N SER A 185 -14.78 -11.98 14.73
CA SER A 185 -15.17 -13.37 14.99
C SER A 185 -14.14 -14.41 14.55
N LYS A 186 -13.37 -14.15 13.48
CA LYS A 186 -12.31 -15.07 13.01
C LYS A 186 -11.14 -15.16 13.98
N PHE A 187 -10.79 -14.05 14.64
CA PHE A 187 -9.61 -13.99 15.50
C PHE A 187 -9.90 -14.20 16.99
N MET A 188 -11.15 -14.43 17.39
CA MET A 188 -11.51 -14.66 18.81
C MET A 188 -10.70 -15.77 19.49
N LYS A 189 -10.30 -16.79 18.73
CA LYS A 189 -9.54 -17.95 19.24
C LYS A 189 -8.02 -17.81 19.06
N PHE A 190 -7.56 -16.69 18.52
CA PHE A 190 -6.15 -16.44 18.32
C PHE A 190 -5.53 -15.80 19.57
N PRO A 191 -4.31 -16.18 19.99
CA PRO A 191 -3.55 -17.35 19.52
C PRO A 191 -4.09 -18.67 20.13
N ASP A 192 -3.96 -19.78 19.39
CA ASP A 192 -4.24 -21.15 19.86
C ASP A 192 -2.92 -21.93 19.90
N ASP A 193 -2.58 -22.48 21.06
CA ASP A 193 -1.32 -23.22 21.28
C ASP A 193 -1.13 -24.40 20.30
N ASN A 194 -2.22 -24.92 19.72
CA ASN A 194 -2.16 -26.03 18.77
C ASN A 194 -2.07 -25.58 17.31
N ARG A 195 -2.11 -24.27 17.03
CA ARG A 195 -2.11 -23.72 15.67
C ARG A 195 -0.93 -22.79 15.46
N PRO A 196 0.04 -23.17 14.60
CA PRO A 196 1.19 -22.33 14.33
C PRO A 196 0.78 -21.04 13.60
N PHE A 197 1.59 -19.99 13.74
CA PHE A 197 1.45 -18.75 12.98
C PHE A 197 2.82 -18.12 12.70
N HIS A 198 3.85 -18.91 12.40
CA HIS A 198 5.23 -18.43 12.32
C HIS A 198 5.52 -17.47 11.13
N ASP A 199 4.64 -17.47 10.14
CA ASP A 199 4.66 -16.59 8.96
C ASP A 199 3.22 -16.27 8.51
N MET A 200 3.07 -15.31 7.60
CA MET A 200 1.77 -14.87 7.10
C MET A 200 0.97 -15.99 6.42
N ALA A 201 1.61 -16.83 5.61
CA ALA A 201 0.91 -17.88 4.88
C ALA A 201 0.34 -18.90 5.86
N THR A 202 1.15 -19.36 6.82
CA THR A 202 0.71 -20.25 7.89
C THR A 202 -0.42 -19.62 8.72
N PHE A 203 -0.33 -18.33 9.06
CA PHE A 203 -1.38 -17.63 9.81
C PHE A 203 -2.72 -17.65 9.05
N ILE A 204 -2.71 -17.34 7.75
CA ILE A 204 -3.91 -17.34 6.92
C ILE A 204 -4.51 -18.76 6.80
N GLU A 205 -3.68 -19.77 6.59
CA GLU A 205 -4.13 -21.17 6.50
C GLU A 205 -4.75 -21.68 7.82
N GLU A 206 -4.21 -21.29 8.97
CA GLU A 206 -4.66 -21.80 10.28
C GLU A 206 -5.82 -21.02 10.91
N TYR A 207 -5.91 -19.72 10.65
CA TYR A 207 -6.84 -18.82 11.36
C TYR A 207 -7.87 -18.14 10.46
N VAL A 208 -7.68 -18.14 9.13
CA VAL A 208 -8.57 -17.44 8.19
C VAL A 208 -9.32 -18.39 7.28
N GLN A 209 -8.65 -19.43 6.78
CA GLN A 209 -9.20 -20.39 5.83
C GLN A 209 -10.09 -21.43 6.49
N ASN A 210 -11.19 -21.76 5.81
CA ASN A 210 -12.02 -22.92 6.15
C ASN A 210 -11.47 -24.21 5.53
N GLU A 211 -10.92 -24.10 4.31
CA GLU A 211 -10.27 -25.19 3.57
C GLU A 211 -8.81 -24.81 3.36
N LYS A 212 -7.90 -25.54 4.03
CA LYS A 212 -6.47 -25.20 4.05
C LYS A 212 -5.80 -25.41 2.69
N GLY A 213 -4.89 -24.51 2.34
CA GLY A 213 -4.00 -24.63 1.18
C GLY A 213 -4.61 -24.12 -0.13
N VAL A 214 -5.85 -23.64 -0.14
CA VAL A 214 -6.48 -23.01 -1.31
C VAL A 214 -6.75 -21.54 -1.03
N TRP A 215 -6.01 -20.67 -1.73
CA TRP A 215 -6.09 -19.22 -1.53
C TRP A 215 -7.17 -18.58 -2.41
N TYR A 216 -8.11 -17.89 -1.76
CA TYR A 216 -9.15 -17.08 -2.38
C TYR A 216 -8.83 -15.58 -2.25
N ALA A 217 -9.58 -14.72 -2.95
CA ALA A 217 -9.36 -13.26 -2.93
C ALA A 217 -9.34 -12.68 -1.51
N LEU A 218 -10.23 -13.16 -0.63
CA LEU A 218 -10.31 -12.76 0.77
C LEU A 218 -9.05 -13.10 1.56
N ASP A 219 -8.38 -14.22 1.28
CA ASP A 219 -7.19 -14.65 2.00
C ASP A 219 -6.03 -13.66 1.79
N TYR A 220 -5.85 -13.22 0.55
CA TYR A 220 -4.89 -12.16 0.22
C TYR A 220 -5.25 -10.84 0.88
N ILE A 221 -6.53 -10.44 0.85
CA ILE A 221 -6.99 -9.21 1.51
C ILE A 221 -6.77 -9.26 3.02
N TYR A 222 -7.04 -10.41 3.65
CA TYR A 222 -6.79 -10.61 5.07
C TYR A 222 -5.31 -10.63 5.41
N SER A 223 -4.45 -11.16 4.54
CA SER A 223 -3.00 -11.09 4.74
C SER A 223 -2.50 -9.64 4.82
N ASP A 224 -3.08 -8.73 4.01
CA ASP A 224 -2.76 -7.31 4.09
C ASP A 224 -3.33 -6.67 5.36
N TYR A 225 -4.59 -7.01 5.68
CA TYR A 225 -5.32 -6.52 6.84
C TYR A 225 -4.55 -6.73 8.15
N VAL A 226 -3.99 -7.92 8.36
CA VAL A 226 -3.32 -8.31 9.61
C VAL A 226 -1.81 -8.08 9.60
N SER A 227 -1.23 -7.71 8.46
CA SER A 227 0.23 -7.60 8.30
C SER A 227 0.82 -6.63 9.33
N GLY A 228 0.29 -5.42 9.47
CA GLY A 228 0.78 -4.42 10.42
C GLY A 228 0.96 -4.94 11.86
N PRO A 229 -0.13 -5.33 12.56
CA PRO A 229 -0.04 -5.78 13.96
C PRO A 229 0.80 -7.05 14.15
N LEU A 230 0.71 -8.04 13.25
CA LEU A 230 1.54 -9.25 13.36
C LEU A 230 3.03 -8.95 13.17
N SER A 231 3.35 -8.05 12.25
CA SER A 231 4.72 -7.64 11.99
C SER A 231 5.35 -6.88 13.17
N ILE A 232 4.55 -6.11 13.90
CA ILE A 232 5.00 -5.44 15.13
C ILE A 232 5.39 -6.48 16.18
N TYR A 233 4.50 -7.44 16.44
CA TYR A 233 4.77 -8.51 17.41
C TYR A 233 6.02 -9.31 17.01
N TYR A 234 6.10 -9.71 15.75
CA TYR A 234 7.25 -10.42 15.20
C TYR A 234 8.56 -9.63 15.36
N GLY A 235 8.57 -8.37 14.93
CA GLY A 235 9.74 -7.51 15.00
C GLY A 235 10.26 -7.32 16.43
N MET A 236 9.35 -7.05 17.36
CA MET A 236 9.69 -6.87 18.77
C MET A 236 10.19 -8.17 19.41
N HIS A 237 9.62 -9.32 19.03
CA HIS A 237 10.11 -10.63 19.46
C HIS A 237 11.52 -10.92 18.93
N GLN A 238 11.76 -10.73 17.62
CA GLN A 238 13.08 -10.97 17.01
C GLN A 238 14.17 -10.06 17.57
N ALA A 239 13.82 -8.80 17.88
CA ALA A 239 14.75 -7.87 18.51
C ALA A 239 14.99 -8.10 20.01
N ARG A 240 14.30 -9.08 20.63
CA ARG A 240 14.31 -9.32 22.08
C ARG A 240 13.89 -8.07 22.89
N LEU A 241 12.94 -7.33 22.35
CA LEU A 241 12.36 -6.13 22.95
C LEU A 241 10.91 -6.34 23.39
N ILE A 242 10.39 -7.57 23.32
CA ILE A 242 9.00 -7.89 23.67
C ILE A 242 8.65 -7.49 25.11
N ASP A 243 9.61 -7.55 26.03
CA ASP A 243 9.42 -7.14 27.43
C ASP A 243 9.02 -5.66 27.56
N ILE A 244 9.45 -4.80 26.62
CA ILE A 244 9.03 -3.39 26.56
C ILE A 244 7.52 -3.27 26.32
N LEU A 245 6.94 -4.19 25.54
CA LEU A 245 5.50 -4.22 25.28
C LEU A 245 4.71 -4.77 26.47
N LEU A 246 5.35 -5.52 27.38
CA LEU A 246 4.71 -6.21 28.49
C LEU A 246 4.74 -5.44 29.81
N ASP A 247 5.49 -4.34 29.89
CA ASP A 247 5.72 -3.56 31.11
C ASP A 247 4.58 -2.61 31.49
N LYS A 248 3.60 -2.42 30.60
CA LYS A 248 2.53 -1.42 30.77
C LYS A 248 1.15 -2.01 30.50
N SER A 249 0.16 -1.54 31.26
CA SER A 249 -1.26 -1.85 31.03
C SER A 249 -1.90 -0.97 29.96
N THR A 250 -1.40 0.27 29.78
CA THR A 250 -1.80 1.16 28.68
C THR A 250 -0.65 1.31 27.71
N TYR A 251 -0.91 1.11 26.41
CA TYR A 251 0.11 1.16 25.37
C TYR A 251 -0.34 2.04 24.20
N ILE A 252 0.47 3.05 23.86
CA ILE A 252 0.18 4.03 22.81
C ILE A 252 1.09 3.78 21.60
N ILE A 253 0.51 3.38 20.47
CA ILE A 253 1.22 3.16 19.22
C ILE A 253 0.91 4.29 18.25
N HIS A 254 1.93 4.99 17.78
CA HIS A 254 1.81 5.96 16.71
C HIS A 254 2.15 5.31 15.37
N VAL A 255 1.21 5.34 14.44
CA VAL A 255 1.40 4.92 13.05
C VAL A 255 1.60 6.17 12.20
N ILE A 256 2.83 6.39 11.73
CA ILE A 256 3.18 7.60 10.96
C ILE A 256 3.03 7.37 9.46
N ALA A 257 2.72 8.44 8.73
CA ALA A 257 2.30 8.39 7.32
C ALA A 257 1.18 7.39 7.05
N ALA A 258 0.26 7.26 8.01
CA ALA A 258 -0.91 6.42 7.84
C ALA A 258 -1.79 6.94 6.69
N SER A 259 -2.28 6.00 5.89
CA SER A 259 -3.18 6.25 4.77
C SER A 259 -4.57 5.66 5.05
N TYR A 260 -5.46 5.74 4.07
CA TYR A 260 -6.75 5.06 4.15
C TYR A 260 -6.60 3.54 4.30
N ILE A 261 -5.46 2.95 3.92
CA ILE A 261 -5.21 1.52 4.07
C ILE A 261 -5.05 1.17 5.55
N GLU A 262 -4.23 1.92 6.30
CA GLU A 262 -4.08 1.77 7.76
C GLU A 262 -5.41 2.02 8.47
N ARG A 263 -6.15 3.06 8.03
CA ARG A 263 -7.48 3.35 8.59
C ARG A 263 -8.45 2.20 8.38
N ASN A 264 -8.48 1.59 7.20
CA ASN A 264 -9.38 0.48 6.89
C ASN A 264 -8.97 -0.83 7.58
N SER A 265 -7.67 -1.01 7.85
CA SER A 265 -7.12 -2.16 8.58
C SER A 265 -7.07 -1.98 10.09
N LEU A 266 -7.45 -0.81 10.62
CA LEU A 266 -7.41 -0.48 12.05
C LEU A 266 -8.01 -1.54 12.98
N PRO A 267 -9.18 -2.18 12.70
CA PRO A 267 -9.71 -3.17 13.64
C PRO A 267 -8.83 -4.42 13.75
N ALA A 268 -7.93 -4.70 12.79
CA ALA A 268 -6.96 -5.79 12.88
C ALA A 268 -6.01 -5.65 14.07
N TRP A 269 -5.80 -4.43 14.55
CA TRP A 269 -4.89 -4.14 15.65
C TRP A 269 -5.35 -4.72 16.99
N GLU A 270 -6.62 -5.15 17.09
CA GLU A 270 -7.10 -6.00 18.19
C GLU A 270 -6.21 -7.24 18.41
N ILE A 271 -5.57 -7.77 17.37
CA ILE A 271 -4.62 -8.90 17.45
C ILE A 271 -3.55 -8.69 18.53
N LEU A 272 -3.10 -7.44 18.74
CA LEU A 272 -2.12 -7.13 19.79
C LEU A 272 -2.69 -7.34 21.20
N LEU A 273 -3.98 -7.11 21.42
CA LEU A 273 -4.63 -7.41 22.70
C LEU A 273 -4.67 -8.91 23.00
N HIS A 274 -4.66 -9.77 21.98
CA HIS A 274 -4.57 -11.22 22.15
C HIS A 274 -3.14 -11.67 22.43
N LEU A 275 -2.16 -11.15 21.67
CA LEU A 275 -0.75 -11.54 21.78
C LEU A 275 -0.05 -10.99 23.01
N LEU A 276 -0.52 -9.85 23.52
CA LEU A 276 0.09 -9.13 24.63
C LEU A 276 -0.93 -9.07 25.78
N PRO A 277 -1.02 -10.13 26.60
CA PRO A 277 -2.09 -10.26 27.59
C PRO A 277 -2.09 -9.13 28.64
N ASN A 278 -0.92 -8.55 28.95
CA ASN A 278 -0.77 -7.46 29.92
C ASN A 278 -1.39 -6.14 29.47
N ILE A 279 -1.61 -5.93 28.16
CA ILE A 279 -2.23 -4.71 27.66
C ILE A 279 -3.73 -4.75 27.97
N GLU A 280 -4.17 -3.83 28.84
CA GLU A 280 -5.56 -3.56 29.18
C GLU A 280 -6.15 -2.47 28.27
N VAL A 281 -5.34 -1.47 27.87
CA VAL A 281 -5.77 -0.37 27.00
C VAL A 281 -4.77 -0.20 25.86
N LEU A 282 -5.19 -0.52 24.65
CA LEU A 282 -4.45 -0.21 23.43
C LEU A 282 -4.95 1.10 22.84
N ILE A 283 -4.05 2.03 22.54
CA ILE A 283 -4.35 3.28 21.84
C ILE A 283 -3.55 3.29 20.54
N VAL A 284 -4.23 3.32 19.39
CA VAL A 284 -3.58 3.43 18.08
C VAL A 284 -3.86 4.81 17.49
N VAL A 285 -2.81 5.60 17.31
CA VAL A 285 -2.87 6.94 16.73
C VAL A 285 -2.37 6.87 15.28
N LEU A 286 -3.26 7.00 14.31
CA LEU A 286 -2.95 7.07 12.89
C LEU A 286 -2.69 8.52 12.49
N ILE A 287 -1.46 8.81 12.05
CA ILE A 287 -1.01 10.18 11.72
C ILE A 287 -0.67 10.25 10.23
N GLY A 288 -1.42 11.05 9.47
CA GLY A 288 -1.17 11.22 8.03
C GLY A 288 -1.97 12.37 7.42
N ILE A 289 -1.32 13.16 6.56
CA ILE A 289 -1.86 14.41 6.00
C ILE A 289 -3.17 14.26 5.22
N ASN A 290 -3.46 13.06 4.71
CA ASN A 290 -4.66 12.78 3.91
C ASN A 290 -5.78 12.11 4.73
N LEU A 291 -5.60 11.95 6.03
CA LEU A 291 -6.62 11.40 6.91
C LEU A 291 -7.63 12.46 7.33
N GLN A 292 -8.83 12.03 7.66
CA GLN A 292 -9.80 12.85 8.36
C GLN A 292 -9.63 12.67 9.86
N PHE A 293 -9.94 13.73 10.62
CA PHE A 293 -9.94 13.60 12.08
C PHE A 293 -11.04 12.65 12.52
N GLU A 294 -10.67 11.65 13.31
CA GLU A 294 -11.59 10.69 13.88
C GLU A 294 -11.06 10.25 15.23
N PHE A 295 -11.95 10.07 16.20
CA PHE A 295 -11.59 9.55 17.51
C PHE A 295 -12.71 8.64 18.00
N GLY A 296 -12.35 7.48 18.52
CA GLY A 296 -13.35 6.50 18.93
C GLY A 296 -12.79 5.34 19.73
N ILE A 297 -13.72 4.50 20.16
CA ILE A 297 -13.43 3.20 20.76
C ILE A 297 -13.80 2.16 19.70
N GLN A 298 -12.85 1.28 19.39
CA GLN A 298 -13.06 0.20 18.45
C GLN A 298 -13.84 -0.93 19.13
N ASP A 299 -14.85 -1.46 18.44
CA ASP A 299 -15.52 -2.68 18.87
C ASP A 299 -14.52 -3.84 18.81
N ILE A 300 -14.35 -4.49 19.95
CA ILE A 300 -13.45 -5.62 20.18
C ILE A 300 -14.27 -6.88 20.43
N CYS A 301 -13.65 -8.03 20.24
CA CYS A 301 -14.30 -9.32 20.37
C CYS A 301 -14.73 -9.62 21.83
N PRO A 302 -15.72 -10.51 22.01
CA PRO A 302 -16.22 -10.88 23.34
C PRO A 302 -15.14 -11.34 24.33
N ASN A 303 -14.08 -12.01 23.87
CA ASN A 303 -12.98 -12.44 24.73
C ASN A 303 -12.19 -11.25 25.30
N CYS A 304 -11.85 -10.26 24.47
CA CYS A 304 -11.23 -9.02 24.91
C CYS A 304 -12.13 -8.24 25.88
N VAL A 305 -13.44 -8.19 25.60
CA VAL A 305 -14.43 -7.56 26.48
C VAL A 305 -14.50 -8.26 27.85
N CYS A 306 -14.55 -9.60 27.87
CA CYS A 306 -14.54 -10.39 29.11
C CYS A 306 -13.26 -10.16 29.93
N ASN A 307 -12.14 -9.95 29.25
CA ASN A 307 -10.85 -9.61 29.86
C ASN A 307 -10.71 -8.11 30.21
N LYS A 308 -11.80 -7.34 30.12
CA LYS A 308 -11.86 -5.90 30.44
C LYS A 308 -10.89 -5.03 29.62
N LYS A 309 -10.50 -5.49 28.44
CA LYS A 309 -9.62 -4.75 27.54
C LYS A 309 -10.36 -3.63 26.82
N LYS A 310 -9.63 -2.64 26.34
CA LYS A 310 -10.13 -1.53 25.53
C LYS A 310 -9.20 -1.27 24.36
N PHE A 311 -9.80 -0.94 23.21
CA PHE A 311 -9.07 -0.46 22.05
C PHE A 311 -9.61 0.92 21.66
N ILE A 312 -8.77 1.94 21.80
CA ILE A 312 -9.05 3.34 21.46
C ILE A 312 -8.25 3.67 20.21
N TYR A 313 -8.81 4.51 19.34
CA TYR A 313 -8.09 5.01 18.18
C TYR A 313 -8.27 6.51 18.00
N GLU A 314 -7.26 7.11 17.38
CA GLU A 314 -7.27 8.48 16.91
C GLU A 314 -6.73 8.51 15.48
N CYS A 315 -7.38 9.25 14.60
CA CYS A 315 -6.92 9.52 13.25
C CYS A 315 -6.66 11.02 13.13
N CYS A 316 -5.46 11.41 12.70
CA CYS A 316 -5.02 12.79 12.65
C CYS A 316 -4.60 13.15 11.22
N GLY A 317 -5.38 14.01 10.58
CA GLY A 317 -5.12 14.61 9.26
C GLY A 317 -4.02 15.66 9.27
N MET A 318 -2.82 15.36 9.75
CA MET A 318 -1.75 16.35 9.97
C MET A 318 -0.35 15.74 9.90
N LEU A 319 0.68 16.58 9.92
CA LEU A 319 2.06 16.15 10.10
C LEU A 319 2.31 15.73 11.54
N TYR A 320 3.28 14.83 11.75
CA TYR A 320 3.59 14.35 13.10
C TYR A 320 4.16 15.46 14.00
N THR A 321 4.89 16.41 13.42
CA THR A 321 5.34 17.63 14.13
C THR A 321 4.17 18.42 14.70
N ASP A 322 3.07 18.52 13.96
CA ASP A 322 1.89 19.30 14.36
C ASP A 322 1.09 18.56 15.43
N TYR A 323 1.00 17.24 15.32
CA TYR A 323 0.34 16.38 16.31
C TYR A 323 0.97 16.53 17.71
N MET A 324 2.29 16.72 17.82
CA MET A 324 2.94 16.97 19.12
C MET A 324 2.41 18.22 19.84
N GLY A 325 1.89 19.21 19.11
CA GLY A 325 1.28 20.41 19.67
C GLY A 325 -0.23 20.26 19.94
N ASN A 326 -0.82 19.11 19.62
CA ASN A 326 -2.26 18.89 19.76
C ASN A 326 -2.65 18.68 21.23
N PRO A 327 -3.77 19.24 21.71
CA PRO A 327 -4.25 18.99 23.08
C PRO A 327 -4.53 17.51 23.41
N MET A 328 -4.81 16.67 22.40
CA MET A 328 -5.05 15.23 22.57
C MET A 328 -3.75 14.40 22.54
N TYR A 329 -2.60 15.05 22.36
CA TYR A 329 -1.31 14.38 22.24
C TYR A 329 -1.03 13.44 23.42
N GLY A 330 -0.95 12.14 23.09
CA GLY A 330 -0.29 11.13 23.91
C GLY A 330 1.15 10.92 23.45
N ARG A 331 2.07 10.68 24.39
CA ARG A 331 3.44 10.28 24.05
C ARG A 331 3.45 8.82 23.57
N ALA A 332 4.17 8.53 22.48
CA ALA A 332 4.25 7.18 21.93
C ALA A 332 5.05 6.24 22.83
N ASP A 333 4.53 5.03 23.04
CA ASP A 333 5.30 3.88 23.56
C ASP A 333 5.98 3.10 22.43
N LEU A 334 5.45 3.20 21.22
CA LEU A 334 5.97 2.61 19.99
C LEU A 334 5.65 3.51 18.80
N ILE A 335 6.59 3.68 17.88
CA ILE A 335 6.33 4.30 16.59
C ILE A 335 6.46 3.27 15.49
N VAL A 336 5.53 3.29 14.55
CA VAL A 336 5.50 2.41 13.39
C VAL A 336 5.34 3.24 12.13
N GLY A 337 6.29 3.11 11.19
CA GLY A 337 6.14 3.58 9.82
C GLY A 337 5.79 2.39 8.94
N LEU A 338 4.52 2.27 8.55
CA LEU A 338 4.09 1.24 7.60
C LEU A 338 4.30 1.77 6.18
N GLU A 339 4.99 0.97 5.35
CA GLU A 339 5.25 1.28 3.95
C GLU A 339 5.99 2.62 3.75
N SER A 340 7.22 2.67 4.27
CA SER A 340 8.09 3.84 4.33
C SER A 340 8.66 4.31 2.98
N LEU A 341 7.88 4.23 1.89
CA LEU A 341 8.15 4.96 0.65
C LEU A 341 7.85 6.45 0.87
N PHE A 342 8.46 7.02 1.90
CA PHE A 342 8.50 8.46 2.05
C PHE A 342 9.33 9.02 0.90
N ASP A 343 8.86 10.07 0.26
CA ASP A 343 9.83 10.98 -0.34
C ASP A 343 10.79 11.41 0.79
N PHE A 344 12.09 11.43 0.51
CA PHE A 344 13.13 11.63 1.52
C PHE A 344 12.88 12.89 2.35
N GLU A 345 12.36 13.96 1.73
CA GLU A 345 11.96 15.19 2.41
C GLU A 345 10.89 14.97 3.49
N SER A 346 9.91 14.10 3.23
CA SER A 346 8.87 13.76 4.21
C SER A 346 9.47 12.97 5.38
N LEU A 347 10.33 11.99 5.11
CA LEU A 347 11.00 11.20 6.15
C LEU A 347 11.81 12.09 7.10
N MET A 348 12.58 13.04 6.56
CA MET A 348 13.37 14.00 7.35
C MET A 348 12.53 14.74 8.40
N GLY A 349 11.32 15.17 8.02
CA GLY A 349 10.39 15.84 8.91
C GLY A 349 9.94 14.97 10.10
N TYR A 350 9.75 13.68 9.87
CA TYR A 350 9.34 12.74 10.93
C TYR A 350 10.50 12.35 11.85
N LEU A 351 11.73 12.22 11.34
CA LEU A 351 12.85 11.64 12.10
C LEU A 351 13.17 12.37 13.40
N LYS A 352 13.19 13.70 13.41
CA LYS A 352 13.47 14.47 14.64
C LYS A 352 12.34 14.35 15.65
N THR A 353 11.10 14.35 15.18
CA THR A 353 9.92 14.10 16.01
C THR A 353 9.95 12.70 16.61
N MET A 354 10.22 11.67 15.82
CA MET A 354 10.38 10.30 16.31
C MET A 354 11.51 10.18 17.34
N GLN A 355 12.66 10.80 17.08
CA GLN A 355 13.80 10.83 18.01
C GLN A 355 13.44 11.44 19.38
N SER A 356 12.55 12.44 19.41
CA SER A 356 12.10 13.07 20.66
C SER A 356 11.20 12.19 21.53
N GLN A 357 10.55 11.17 20.95
CA GLN A 357 9.65 10.30 21.69
C GLN A 357 10.40 9.33 22.61
N ASP A 358 11.65 9.01 22.26
CA ASP A 358 12.52 8.10 23.02
C ASP A 358 11.89 6.73 23.26
N CYS A 359 11.33 6.15 22.20
CA CYS A 359 10.71 4.83 22.21
C CYS A 359 11.19 4.01 21.00
N PRO A 360 10.91 2.69 20.96
CA PRO A 360 11.24 1.88 19.80
C PRO A 360 10.52 2.36 18.53
N VAL A 361 11.22 2.22 17.40
CA VAL A 361 10.72 2.63 16.08
C VAL A 361 10.85 1.44 15.12
N LEU A 362 9.74 1.03 14.53
CA LEU A 362 9.69 0.02 13.48
C LEU A 362 9.34 0.69 12.15
N LEU A 363 10.23 0.54 11.17
CA LEU A 363 10.01 1.02 9.82
C LEU A 363 9.90 -0.17 8.88
N PHE A 364 8.81 -0.21 8.13
CA PHE A 364 8.52 -1.28 7.18
C PHE A 364 8.68 -0.77 5.76
N THR A 365 9.43 -1.51 4.94
CA THR A 365 9.74 -1.12 3.56
C THR A 365 9.33 -2.23 2.58
N THR A 366 9.17 -1.88 1.30
CA THR A 366 8.85 -2.84 0.23
C THR A 366 10.10 -3.48 -0.38
N LEU A 367 11.26 -2.81 -0.25
CA LEU A 367 12.55 -3.24 -0.78
C LEU A 367 13.61 -3.09 0.31
N LEU A 368 14.53 -4.05 0.38
CA LEU A 368 15.69 -3.96 1.27
C LEU A 368 16.64 -2.89 0.73
N GLU A 369 16.43 -1.66 1.17
CA GLU A 369 17.27 -0.53 0.79
C GLU A 369 18.14 -0.15 1.99
N THR A 370 19.44 -0.41 1.88
CA THR A 370 20.44 0.18 2.79
C THR A 370 20.38 1.71 2.76
N GLU A 371 19.87 2.28 1.66
CA GLU A 371 19.66 3.71 1.48
C GLU A 371 18.77 4.32 2.57
N GLU A 372 17.76 3.62 3.09
CA GLU A 372 16.90 4.15 4.16
C GLU A 372 17.69 4.34 5.47
N ILE A 373 18.58 3.41 5.80
CA ILE A 373 19.45 3.54 6.98
C ILE A 373 20.42 4.71 6.77
N ASP A 374 21.03 4.82 5.59
CA ASP A 374 21.94 5.92 5.27
C ASP A 374 21.23 7.28 5.36
N LYS A 375 20.01 7.37 4.82
CA LYS A 375 19.13 8.54 4.91
C LYS A 375 18.84 8.95 6.36
N ILE A 376 18.53 7.99 7.23
CA ILE A 376 18.30 8.24 8.66
C ILE A 376 19.59 8.77 9.32
N GLN A 377 20.73 8.15 9.03
CA GLN A 377 22.02 8.53 9.60
C GLN A 377 22.50 9.90 9.15
N VAL A 378 22.17 10.33 7.93
CA VAL A 378 22.43 11.69 7.45
C VAL A 378 21.73 12.74 8.33
N VAL A 379 20.53 12.44 8.85
CA VAL A 379 19.70 13.39 9.59
C VAL A 379 19.92 13.32 11.11
N LEU A 380 20.08 12.11 11.65
CA LEU A 380 20.15 11.87 13.09
C LEU A 380 21.58 11.65 13.61
N GLY A 381 22.51 11.31 12.73
CA GLY A 381 23.90 11.02 13.06
C GLY A 381 24.29 9.58 12.72
N ARG A 382 25.57 9.37 12.45
CA ARG A 382 26.12 8.06 12.04
C ARG A 382 26.06 7.00 13.14
N ASP A 383 25.81 7.37 14.39
CA ASP A 383 25.75 6.44 15.52
C ASP A 383 24.33 5.86 15.72
N VAL A 384 23.33 6.32 14.96
CA VAL A 384 21.98 5.74 14.97
C VAL A 384 21.98 4.49 14.10
N TYR A 385 21.95 3.32 14.73
CA TYR A 385 21.89 2.03 14.04
C TYR A 385 20.67 1.21 14.47
N PRO A 386 20.06 0.48 13.53
CA PRO A 386 18.98 -0.43 13.87
C PRO A 386 19.52 -1.63 14.67
N VAL A 387 18.66 -2.16 15.55
CA VAL A 387 18.90 -3.41 16.28
C VAL A 387 18.79 -4.60 15.32
N ILE A 388 17.81 -4.55 14.41
CA ILE A 388 17.61 -5.54 13.35
C ILE A 388 17.20 -4.86 12.04
N SER A 389 17.65 -5.43 10.93
CA SER A 389 17.20 -5.13 9.57
C SER A 389 17.08 -6.45 8.82
N MET A 390 15.85 -6.86 8.49
CA MET A 390 15.58 -8.20 8.00
C MET A 390 14.30 -8.26 7.15
N ARG A 391 14.12 -9.37 6.45
CA ARG A 391 12.83 -9.69 5.83
C ARG A 391 11.80 -9.95 6.92
N ASN A 392 10.57 -9.50 6.69
CA ASN A 392 9.45 -9.70 7.58
C ASN A 392 8.65 -10.93 7.15
N GLU A 393 8.53 -11.93 8.03
CA GLU A 393 7.76 -13.15 7.76
C GLU A 393 6.24 -12.93 7.78
N PHE A 394 5.80 -11.75 8.28
CA PHE A 394 4.40 -11.32 8.23
C PHE A 394 4.13 -10.27 7.15
N GLU A 395 4.95 -10.25 6.09
CA GLU A 395 4.65 -9.45 4.91
C GLU A 395 3.28 -9.81 4.33
N SER A 396 2.57 -8.80 3.83
CA SER A 396 1.31 -8.99 3.14
C SER A 396 1.52 -9.92 1.93
N GLN A 397 0.62 -10.88 1.73
CA GLN A 397 0.60 -11.70 0.52
C GLN A 397 -0.24 -11.04 -0.58
N ARG A 398 -0.87 -9.89 -0.32
CA ARG A 398 -1.58 -9.11 -1.34
C ARG A 398 -0.57 -8.40 -2.24
N PRO A 399 -0.53 -8.69 -3.55
CA PRO A 399 0.30 -7.95 -4.47
C PRO A 399 -0.25 -6.55 -4.70
N TYR A 400 0.64 -5.56 -4.72
CA TYR A 400 0.37 -4.19 -5.15
C TYR A 400 1.18 -3.90 -6.41
N ARG A 401 0.60 -3.14 -7.34
CA ARG A 401 1.29 -2.77 -8.56
C ARG A 401 1.99 -1.43 -8.39
N PHE A 402 3.31 -1.45 -8.40
CA PHE A 402 4.15 -0.26 -8.49
C PHE A 402 4.72 -0.16 -9.91
N PHE A 403 4.18 0.77 -10.70
CA PHE A 403 4.54 0.94 -12.11
C PHE A 403 4.31 -0.35 -12.95
N LYS A 404 5.38 -1.04 -13.33
CA LYS A 404 5.35 -2.31 -14.09
C LYS A 404 5.74 -3.52 -13.23
N TYR A 405 5.95 -3.32 -11.93
CA TYR A 405 6.37 -4.34 -10.98
C TYR A 405 5.28 -4.61 -9.95
N ILE A 406 5.38 -5.78 -9.32
CA ILE A 406 4.56 -6.15 -8.17
C ILE A 406 5.43 -6.00 -6.92
N ILE A 407 4.88 -5.37 -5.90
CA ILE A 407 5.46 -5.21 -4.58
C ILE A 407 4.48 -5.77 -3.54
N TYR A 408 5.00 -6.08 -2.37
CA TYR A 408 4.23 -6.55 -1.22
C TYR A 408 4.46 -5.60 -0.06
N ARG A 409 3.41 -5.35 0.72
CA ARG A 409 3.47 -4.41 1.83
C ARG A 409 4.17 -5.06 3.01
N ASN A 410 4.95 -4.25 3.73
CA ASN A 410 5.70 -4.66 4.89
C ASN A 410 6.67 -5.82 4.63
N SER A 411 7.30 -5.89 3.46
CA SER A 411 8.24 -6.96 3.10
C SER A 411 9.51 -7.00 3.94
N TYR A 412 9.99 -5.85 4.37
CA TYR A 412 11.20 -5.72 5.19
C TYR A 412 10.91 -4.88 6.42
N LEU A 413 11.63 -5.18 7.50
CA LEU A 413 11.55 -4.51 8.78
C LEU A 413 12.92 -3.96 9.16
N ILE A 414 12.96 -2.69 9.54
CA ILE A 414 14.08 -2.04 10.21
C ILE A 414 13.61 -1.60 11.59
N LEU A 415 14.26 -2.06 12.65
CA LEU A 415 13.87 -1.75 14.02
C LEU A 415 14.98 -1.02 14.75
N TYR A 416 14.64 0.10 15.39
CA TYR A 416 15.49 0.82 16.32
C TYR A 416 14.93 0.71 17.74
N LYS A 417 15.80 0.46 18.73
CA LYS A 417 15.39 0.48 20.15
C LYS A 417 15.01 1.90 20.60
N THR A 418 15.75 2.88 20.09
CA THR A 418 15.50 4.32 20.17
C THR A 418 16.28 4.96 19.03
N LEU A 419 15.84 6.13 18.55
CA LEU A 419 16.56 6.90 17.54
C LEU A 419 17.60 7.86 18.14
N LYS A 420 17.91 7.76 19.44
CA LYS A 420 18.96 8.55 20.09
C LYS A 420 20.35 8.00 19.79
N ASN A 421 21.33 8.91 19.68
CA ASN A 421 22.74 8.55 19.57
C ASN A 421 23.22 7.90 20.88
N THR A 422 23.88 6.76 20.78
CA THR A 422 24.43 6.01 21.92
C THR A 422 25.62 6.71 22.60
N ASN A 423 26.19 7.75 21.98
CA ASN A 423 27.41 8.42 22.44
C ASN A 423 27.19 9.61 23.40
N TYR A 424 25.95 10.06 23.63
CA TYR A 424 25.68 11.21 24.52
C TYR A 424 25.58 10.85 26.02
N THR A 425 25.57 9.57 26.37
CA THR A 425 25.46 9.13 27.78
C THR A 425 26.80 9.09 28.52
N THR A 426 27.93 9.35 27.86
CA THR A 426 29.27 9.28 28.49
C THR A 426 29.90 10.63 28.85
N GLU A 427 29.32 11.77 28.49
CA GLU A 427 29.94 13.08 28.74
C GLU A 427 29.31 13.94 29.86
N ASN A 428 28.23 13.47 30.51
CA ASN A 428 27.59 14.20 31.63
C ASN A 428 27.71 13.51 33.00
N SER A 429 28.66 12.60 33.16
CA SER A 429 29.07 12.07 34.46
C SER A 429 30.58 12.24 34.62
N SER A 430 30.99 13.48 34.93
CA SER A 430 32.31 13.85 35.43
C SER A 430 32.17 15.05 36.36
#